data_AF-A0A0Q0YY22-F1
#
_entry.id   AF-A0A0Q0YY22-F1
#
_cell.length_a   1.000
_cell.length_b   1.000
_cell.length_c   1.000
_cell.angle_alpha   90.00
_cell.angle_beta   90.00
_cell.angle_gamma   90.00
#
_symmetry.space_group_name_H-M   'P 1'
#
loop_
_entity.id
_entity.type
_entity.pdbx_description
1 polymer ?
#
loop_
_entity_poly.entity_id
_entity_poly.type
_entity_poly.pdbx_seq_one_letter_code
_entity_poly.pdbx_strand_id
1 'polypeptide(L)'
;MKKARTYTGDQICRSLLQKAIRRGAVDVAESATIHLIQKGETAWLKNRLGVIAFEETWAFAAKLQFTTNEELLIKQYKELASSSKNKNAAGLGSLGYELSKGAGSILLKNEPTNKHIKIIAEAVRRPDDFWRWVRQLKSDQEGLEFLEKAESGFKLAGWPWDKAFAIASAYLFVTDDVPVVTRFNYSTPVSFPFWVAIDKHTTIGKRALAKCAEKFNLDKATLGWVQFYLESAKCANLQPSPWWEREKSWRFETEGVGRGKAEIIWRDSSIFLHELLASQEAALKIELEHSSNVYQSTLKTQGNLI
;
A
#
# COMPACT_ATOMS: atom_id res chain seq x y z
N MET A 1 2.97 -26.07 -24.26
CA MET A 1 1.70 -25.40 -23.91
C MET A 1 1.99 -23.97 -23.48
N LYS A 2 1.56 -22.97 -24.25
CA LYS A 2 1.70 -21.55 -23.89
C LYS A 2 0.77 -21.27 -22.70
N LYS A 3 1.33 -20.84 -21.56
CA LYS A 3 0.56 -20.30 -20.43
C LYS A 3 -0.40 -19.25 -20.98
N ALA A 4 -1.70 -19.45 -20.76
CA ALA A 4 -2.71 -18.46 -21.08
C ALA A 4 -2.32 -17.12 -20.44
N ARG A 5 -2.35 -16.04 -21.22
CA ARG A 5 -2.15 -14.67 -20.72
C ARG A 5 -3.14 -14.47 -19.57
N THR A 6 -2.62 -14.37 -18.35
CA THR A 6 -3.40 -13.99 -17.16
C THR A 6 -4.12 -12.68 -17.44
N TYR A 7 -5.42 -12.74 -17.24
CA TYR A 7 -6.42 -11.70 -17.45
C TYR A 7 -6.03 -10.37 -16.78
N THR A 8 -6.38 -9.24 -17.40
CA THR A 8 -6.03 -7.89 -16.92
C THR A 8 -6.81 -7.45 -15.68
N GLY A 9 -7.93 -8.12 -15.35
CA GLY A 9 -8.77 -7.81 -14.18
C GLY A 9 -8.07 -8.07 -12.84
N ASP A 10 -7.30 -9.14 -12.73
CA ASP A 10 -6.66 -9.53 -11.47
C ASP A 10 -5.68 -8.46 -10.97
N GLN A 11 -4.94 -7.80 -11.89
CA GLN A 11 -4.03 -6.72 -11.54
C GLN A 11 -4.77 -5.46 -11.04
N ILE A 12 -5.94 -5.17 -11.61
CA ILE A 12 -6.80 -4.06 -11.17
C ILE A 12 -7.35 -4.37 -9.77
N CYS A 13 -7.84 -5.59 -9.53
CA CYS A 13 -8.34 -6.00 -8.21
C CYS A 13 -7.25 -6.01 -7.13
N ARG A 14 -6.02 -6.43 -7.46
CA ARG A 14 -4.85 -6.31 -6.57
C ARG A 14 -4.56 -4.86 -6.18
N SER A 15 -4.64 -3.94 -7.15
CA SER A 15 -4.48 -2.49 -6.94
C SER A 15 -5.64 -1.90 -6.12
N LEU A 16 -6.87 -2.35 -6.39
CA LEU A 16 -8.09 -1.96 -5.71
C LEU A 16 -8.03 -2.31 -4.22
N LEU A 17 -7.69 -3.56 -3.89
CA LEU A 17 -7.63 -4.03 -2.50
C LEU A 17 -6.79 -3.11 -1.63
N GLN A 18 -5.56 -2.80 -2.08
CA GLN A 18 -4.66 -1.95 -1.31
C GLN A 18 -5.21 -0.52 -1.15
N LYS A 19 -5.81 0.07 -2.20
CA LYS A 19 -6.38 1.42 -2.13
C LYS A 19 -7.64 1.46 -1.27
N ALA A 20 -8.47 0.43 -1.32
CA ALA A 20 -9.64 0.27 -0.47
C ALA A 20 -9.24 0.23 1.00
N ILE A 21 -8.22 -0.57 1.34
CA ILE A 21 -7.66 -0.63 2.69
C ILE A 21 -7.17 0.75 3.13
N ARG A 22 -6.33 1.39 2.30
CA ARG A 22 -5.78 2.73 2.57
C ARG A 22 -6.86 3.76 2.87
N ARG A 23 -7.97 3.73 2.13
CA ARG A 23 -9.11 4.65 2.25
C ARG A 23 -10.18 4.22 3.27
N GLY A 24 -9.97 3.12 3.99
CA GLY A 24 -10.94 2.63 4.97
C GLY A 24 -12.24 2.10 4.36
N ALA A 25 -12.25 1.76 3.07
CA ALA A 25 -13.42 1.19 2.39
C ALA A 25 -13.50 -0.32 2.65
N VAL A 26 -13.96 -0.69 3.84
CA VAL A 26 -13.98 -2.08 4.34
C VAL A 26 -14.74 -3.01 3.39
N ASP A 27 -15.93 -2.64 2.94
CA ASP A 27 -16.75 -3.48 2.05
C ASP A 27 -16.10 -3.71 0.68
N VAL A 28 -15.40 -2.69 0.17
CA VAL A 28 -14.64 -2.78 -1.09
C VAL A 28 -13.41 -3.66 -0.91
N ALA A 29 -12.70 -3.55 0.23
CA ALA A 29 -11.56 -4.40 0.56
C ALA A 29 -11.99 -5.87 0.72
N GLU A 30 -13.12 -6.12 1.37
CA GLU A 30 -13.73 -7.46 1.49
C GLU A 30 -14.09 -8.02 0.12
N SER A 31 -14.85 -7.27 -0.69
CA SER A 31 -15.25 -7.69 -2.04
C SER A 31 -14.04 -7.98 -2.94
N ALA A 32 -13.01 -7.13 -2.91
CA ALA A 32 -11.78 -7.34 -3.66
C ALA A 32 -11.00 -8.58 -3.18
N THR A 33 -10.99 -8.84 -1.87
CA THR A 33 -10.35 -10.04 -1.29
C THR A 33 -11.08 -11.31 -1.71
N ILE A 34 -12.41 -11.33 -1.60
CA ILE A 34 -13.27 -12.44 -2.04
C ILE A 34 -13.04 -12.74 -3.52
N HIS A 35 -13.05 -11.69 -4.35
CA HIS A 35 -12.79 -11.84 -5.78
C HIS A 35 -11.43 -12.50 -6.05
N LEU A 36 -10.37 -12.05 -5.38
CA LEU A 36 -9.02 -12.63 -5.53
C LEU A 36 -8.97 -14.08 -5.03
N ILE A 37 -9.67 -14.42 -3.94
CA ILE A 37 -9.80 -15.80 -3.46
C ILE A 37 -10.46 -16.69 -4.51
N GLN A 38 -11.57 -16.25 -5.11
CA GLN A 38 -12.26 -16.99 -6.19
C GLN A 38 -11.39 -17.18 -7.43
N LYS A 39 -10.37 -16.34 -7.64
CA LYS A 39 -9.36 -16.50 -8.70
C LYS A 39 -8.18 -17.39 -8.30
N GLY A 40 -8.17 -17.93 -7.08
CA GLY A 40 -7.09 -18.78 -6.54
C GLY A 40 -5.86 -18.00 -6.05
N GLU A 41 -6.00 -16.71 -5.73
CA GLU A 41 -4.88 -15.82 -5.40
C GLU A 41 -4.54 -15.76 -3.90
N THR A 42 -4.90 -16.79 -3.11
CA THR A 42 -4.63 -16.85 -1.66
C THR A 42 -3.14 -16.74 -1.31
N ALA A 43 -2.26 -17.33 -2.14
CA ALA A 43 -0.81 -17.19 -1.96
C ALA A 43 -0.31 -15.76 -2.22
N TRP A 44 -0.89 -15.07 -3.20
CA TRP A 44 -0.58 -13.66 -3.46
C TRP A 44 -1.06 -12.78 -2.31
N LEU A 45 -2.29 -13.01 -1.82
CA LEU A 45 -2.87 -12.33 -0.67
C LEU A 45 -1.98 -12.49 0.57
N LYS A 46 -1.58 -13.73 0.91
CA LYS A 46 -0.63 -14.00 2.00
C LYS A 46 0.63 -13.14 1.91
N ASN A 47 1.25 -13.11 0.73
CA ASN A 47 2.51 -12.40 0.53
C ASN A 47 2.32 -10.88 0.55
N ARG A 48 1.17 -10.38 0.04
CA ARG A 48 0.88 -8.94 -0.02
C ARG A 48 0.42 -8.37 1.31
N LEU A 49 -0.13 -9.20 2.21
CA LEU A 49 -0.65 -8.80 3.52
C LEU A 49 0.37 -7.97 4.32
N GLY A 50 1.60 -8.48 4.45
CA GLY A 50 2.68 -7.78 5.15
C GLY A 50 3.01 -6.43 4.51
N VAL A 51 3.12 -6.41 3.17
CA VAL A 51 3.41 -5.17 2.45
C VAL A 51 2.37 -4.10 2.73
N ILE A 52 1.08 -4.42 2.62
CA ILE A 52 0.00 -3.45 2.88
C ILE A 52 0.02 -3.01 4.34
N ALA A 53 0.27 -3.92 5.28
CA ALA A 53 0.39 -3.57 6.68
C ALA A 53 1.55 -2.59 6.93
N PHE A 54 2.78 -2.88 6.49
CA PHE A 54 3.91 -1.96 6.69
C PHE A 54 3.74 -0.65 5.93
N GLU A 55 3.09 -0.68 4.77
CA GLU A 55 2.90 0.52 3.98
C GLU A 55 1.82 1.44 4.57
N GLU A 56 0.73 0.90 5.13
CA GLU A 56 -0.44 1.68 5.52
C GLU A 56 -0.68 1.77 7.03
N THR A 57 -0.27 0.76 7.82
CA THR A 57 -0.57 0.64 9.25
C THR A 57 0.44 -0.27 9.97
N TRP A 58 1.72 0.11 9.92
CA TRP A 58 2.83 -0.77 10.30
C TRP A 58 2.78 -1.28 11.76
N ALA A 59 2.15 -0.53 12.67
CA ALA A 59 1.93 -0.96 14.05
C ALA A 59 0.99 -2.19 14.15
N PHE A 60 0.24 -2.51 13.11
CA PHE A 60 -0.58 -3.72 13.04
C PHE A 60 0.24 -5.00 12.81
N ALA A 61 1.54 -4.90 12.48
CA ALA A 61 2.35 -6.03 12.03
C ALA A 61 2.38 -7.23 12.99
N ALA A 62 2.41 -6.99 14.31
CA ALA A 62 2.40 -8.07 15.32
C ALA A 62 1.14 -8.95 15.24
N LYS A 63 0.02 -8.39 14.78
CA LYS A 63 -1.26 -9.12 14.69
C LYS A 63 -1.39 -9.97 13.42
N LEU A 64 -0.41 -9.88 12.51
CA LEU A 64 -0.48 -10.56 11.23
C LEU A 64 -0.27 -12.07 11.35
N GLN A 65 -1.09 -12.80 10.60
CA GLN A 65 -1.00 -14.23 10.38
C GLN A 65 -0.83 -14.48 8.88
N PHE A 66 0.39 -14.83 8.48
CA PHE A 66 0.71 -15.18 7.10
C PHE A 66 0.15 -16.57 6.77
N THR A 67 -1.08 -16.62 6.29
CA THR A 67 -1.85 -17.84 6.01
C THR A 67 -2.44 -17.82 4.60
N THR A 68 -2.84 -18.98 4.10
CA THR A 68 -3.68 -19.11 2.90
C THR A 68 -5.13 -19.46 3.23
N ASN A 69 -5.50 -19.52 4.51
CA ASN A 69 -6.88 -19.72 4.94
C ASN A 69 -7.75 -18.50 4.55
N GLU A 70 -8.83 -18.76 3.80
CA GLU A 70 -9.66 -17.75 3.15
C GLU A 70 -10.37 -16.83 4.16
N GLU A 71 -11.02 -17.40 5.19
CA GLU A 71 -11.74 -16.65 6.22
C GLU A 71 -10.81 -15.72 6.99
N LEU A 72 -9.62 -16.21 7.35
CA LEU A 72 -8.62 -15.44 8.07
C LEU A 72 -7.98 -14.35 7.19
N LEU A 73 -7.83 -14.58 5.88
CA LEU A 73 -7.41 -13.54 4.95
C LEU A 73 -8.46 -12.42 4.85
N ILE A 74 -9.73 -12.78 4.67
CA ILE A 74 -10.84 -11.81 4.62
C ILE A 74 -10.88 -10.99 5.92
N LYS A 75 -10.82 -11.65 7.07
CA LYS A 75 -10.78 -11.00 8.39
C LYS A 75 -9.64 -10.00 8.50
N GLN A 76 -8.41 -10.42 8.19
CA GLN A 76 -7.23 -9.55 8.34
C GLN A 76 -7.28 -8.33 7.40
N TYR A 77 -7.75 -8.49 6.16
CA TYR A 77 -7.88 -7.35 5.25
C TYR A 77 -8.97 -6.37 5.66
N LYS A 78 -10.09 -6.86 6.22
CA LYS A 78 -11.12 -5.99 6.82
C LYS A 78 -10.57 -5.23 8.03
N GLU A 79 -9.82 -5.90 8.89
CA GLU A 79 -9.18 -5.26 10.05
C GLU A 79 -8.14 -4.22 9.63
N LEU A 80 -7.32 -4.51 8.61
CA LEU A 80 -6.39 -3.52 8.05
C LEU A 80 -7.14 -2.33 7.45
N ALA A 81 -8.26 -2.55 6.75
CA ALA A 81 -9.08 -1.49 6.18
C ALA A 81 -9.68 -0.59 7.28
N SER A 82 -10.23 -1.18 8.35
CA SER A 82 -10.86 -0.44 9.44
C SER A 82 -9.88 0.20 10.44
N SER A 83 -8.58 -0.08 10.35
CA SER A 83 -7.58 0.48 11.27
C SER A 83 -7.13 1.89 10.89
N SER A 84 -6.66 2.68 11.88
CA SER A 84 -5.94 3.94 11.66
C SER A 84 -4.73 3.71 10.76
N LYS A 85 -4.39 4.72 9.95
CA LYS A 85 -3.24 4.64 9.03
C LYS A 85 -2.05 5.38 9.63
N ASN A 86 -0.86 4.85 9.39
CA ASN A 86 0.39 5.51 9.72
C ASN A 86 1.41 5.18 8.63
N LYS A 87 1.89 6.21 7.93
CA LYS A 87 2.77 6.07 6.76
C LYS A 87 4.26 6.21 7.11
N ASN A 88 4.63 6.25 8.39
CA ASN A 88 6.02 6.49 8.78
C ASN A 88 6.99 5.42 8.26
N ALA A 89 6.64 4.14 8.37
CA ALA A 89 7.46 3.07 7.82
C ALA A 89 7.61 3.17 6.29
N ALA A 90 6.52 3.51 5.57
CA ALA A 90 6.56 3.73 4.13
C ALA A 90 7.45 4.93 3.74
N GLY A 91 7.29 6.07 4.42
CA GLY A 91 8.06 7.28 4.17
C GLY A 91 9.54 7.09 4.48
N LEU A 92 9.86 6.61 5.68
CA LEU A 92 11.24 6.40 6.11
C LEU A 92 11.92 5.31 5.28
N GLY A 93 11.21 4.22 4.98
CA GLY A 93 11.70 3.14 4.12
C GLY A 93 11.98 3.62 2.69
N SER A 94 11.09 4.43 2.11
CA SER A 94 11.30 5.02 0.78
C SER A 94 12.52 5.94 0.76
N LEU A 95 12.64 6.85 1.74
CA LEU A 95 13.79 7.75 1.86
C LEU A 95 15.11 6.98 2.03
N GLY A 96 15.12 5.95 2.90
CA GLY A 96 16.29 5.10 3.11
C GLY A 96 16.67 4.31 1.87
N TYR A 97 15.68 3.75 1.15
CA TYR A 97 15.91 3.05 -0.10
C TYR A 97 16.54 3.97 -1.16
N GLU A 98 15.98 5.16 -1.36
CA GLU A 98 16.49 6.10 -2.36
C GLU A 98 17.90 6.60 -2.01
N LEU A 99 18.16 6.86 -0.72
CA LEU A 99 19.52 7.15 -0.26
C LEU A 99 20.47 5.96 -0.48
N SER A 100 19.99 4.73 -0.33
CA SER A 100 20.78 3.52 -0.62
C SER A 100 21.22 3.46 -2.08
N LYS A 101 20.42 4.05 -2.98
CA LYS A 101 20.67 4.19 -4.43
C LYS A 101 21.49 5.43 -4.81
N GLY A 102 21.86 6.28 -3.85
CA GLY A 102 22.70 7.45 -4.07
C GLY A 102 21.97 8.79 -4.14
N ALA A 103 20.66 8.84 -3.83
CA ALA A 103 19.90 10.09 -3.80
C ALA A 103 20.27 10.97 -2.58
N GLY A 104 21.41 11.65 -2.64
CA GLY A 104 21.92 12.48 -1.54
C GLY A 104 21.04 13.70 -1.20
N SER A 105 20.23 14.18 -2.14
CA SER A 105 19.32 15.33 -1.97
C SER A 105 18.23 15.11 -0.91
N ILE A 106 18.03 13.87 -0.45
CA ILE A 106 17.13 13.50 0.65
C ILE A 106 17.58 14.08 1.99
N LEU A 107 18.88 14.28 2.17
CA LEU A 107 19.47 14.74 3.43
C LEU A 107 19.36 16.26 3.53
N LEU A 108 18.55 16.74 4.47
CA LEU A 108 18.40 18.17 4.73
C LEU A 108 19.61 18.70 5.49
N LYS A 109 20.07 19.92 5.18
CA LYS A 109 21.24 20.52 5.83
C LYS A 109 20.97 20.72 7.33
N ASN A 110 21.93 20.33 8.18
CA ASN A 110 21.88 20.47 9.64
C ASN A 110 20.71 19.75 10.34
N GLU A 111 20.11 18.75 9.69
CA GLU A 111 18.95 18.04 10.21
C GLU A 111 19.36 16.78 11.00
N PRO A 112 19.18 16.72 12.34
CA PRO A 112 19.59 15.56 13.14
C PRO A 112 18.87 14.27 12.77
N THR A 113 17.61 14.38 12.31
CA THR A 113 16.81 13.21 11.93
C THR A 113 17.35 12.49 10.69
N ASN A 114 18.28 13.09 9.94
CA ASN A 114 19.00 12.43 8.84
C ASN A 114 19.67 11.11 9.25
N LYS A 115 20.06 10.95 10.53
CA LYS A 115 20.65 9.70 11.03
C LYS A 115 19.74 8.50 10.82
N HIS A 116 18.42 8.67 10.98
CA HIS A 116 17.43 7.59 10.82
C HIS A 116 17.40 7.10 9.36
N ILE A 117 17.37 8.02 8.40
CA ILE A 117 17.41 7.70 6.96
C ILE A 117 18.71 6.95 6.61
N LYS A 118 19.85 7.39 7.15
CA LYS A 118 21.15 6.72 6.93
C LYS A 118 21.16 5.29 7.49
N ILE A 119 20.60 5.07 8.67
CA ILE A 119 20.48 3.73 9.26
C ILE A 119 19.64 2.83 8.36
N ILE A 120 18.47 3.29 7.89
CA ILE A 120 17.64 2.50 6.98
C ILE A 120 18.33 2.24 5.64
N ALA A 121 19.03 3.22 5.08
CA ALA A 121 19.79 3.04 3.84
C ALA A 121 20.85 1.94 3.99
N GLU A 122 21.51 1.87 5.15
CA GLU A 122 22.49 0.82 5.43
C GLU A 122 21.84 -0.54 5.70
N ALA A 123 20.71 -0.55 6.40
CA ALA A 123 19.91 -1.75 6.63
C ALA A 123 19.39 -2.37 5.31
N VAL A 124 19.03 -1.54 4.33
CA VAL A 124 18.66 -2.00 2.98
C VAL A 124 19.85 -2.68 2.28
N ARG A 125 21.09 -2.21 2.49
CA ARG A 125 22.30 -2.81 1.90
C ARG A 125 22.74 -4.09 2.61
N ARG A 126 22.57 -4.15 3.94
CA ARG A 126 23.00 -5.27 4.81
C ARG A 126 21.85 -5.74 5.70
N PRO A 127 20.80 -6.37 5.14
CA PRO A 127 19.60 -6.72 5.89
C PRO A 127 19.87 -7.71 7.03
N ASP A 128 20.76 -8.68 6.83
CA ASP A 128 21.05 -9.71 7.85
C ASP A 128 21.70 -9.10 9.10
N ASP A 129 22.62 -8.15 8.92
CA ASP A 129 23.24 -7.42 10.03
C ASP A 129 22.22 -6.55 10.76
N PHE A 130 21.30 -5.92 10.02
CA PHE A 130 20.21 -5.15 10.59
C PHE A 130 19.30 -6.02 11.46
N TRP A 131 18.84 -7.18 10.97
CA TRP A 131 17.96 -8.08 11.72
C TRP A 131 18.64 -8.62 12.98
N ARG A 132 19.94 -8.92 12.91
CA ARG A 132 20.73 -9.30 14.09
C ARG A 132 20.79 -8.16 15.12
N TRP A 133 21.01 -6.94 14.66
CA TRP A 133 21.12 -5.75 15.52
C TRP A 133 19.79 -5.41 16.20
N VAL A 134 18.67 -5.32 15.47
CA VAL A 134 17.37 -4.92 16.08
C VAL A 134 16.84 -5.96 17.07
N ARG A 135 17.14 -7.25 16.87
CA ARG A 135 16.80 -8.32 17.83
C ARG A 135 17.52 -8.17 19.17
N GLN A 136 18.69 -7.54 19.20
CA GLN A 136 19.42 -7.30 20.46
C GLN A 136 18.83 -6.14 21.27
N LEU A 137 17.95 -5.33 20.67
CA LEU A 137 17.34 -4.16 21.32
C LEU A 137 16.04 -4.48 22.07
N LYS A 138 15.55 -5.73 21.98
CA LYS A 138 14.35 -6.22 22.65
C LYS A 138 14.64 -7.55 23.34
N SER A 139 14.04 -7.75 24.51
CA SER A 139 14.19 -8.98 25.29
C SER A 139 12.85 -9.59 25.67
N ASP A 140 11.75 -8.85 25.53
CA ASP A 140 10.41 -9.32 25.78
C ASP A 140 9.84 -10.10 24.58
N GLN A 141 8.97 -11.07 24.87
CA GLN A 141 8.40 -11.96 23.87
C GLN A 141 7.59 -11.22 22.81
N GLU A 142 6.82 -10.20 23.21
CA GLU A 142 6.00 -9.40 22.29
C GLU A 142 6.87 -8.64 21.27
N GLY A 143 7.98 -8.06 21.73
CA GLY A 143 8.94 -7.40 20.87
C GLY A 143 9.62 -8.35 19.90
N LEU A 144 9.99 -9.56 20.33
CA LEU A 144 10.57 -10.58 19.47
C LEU A 144 9.58 -11.06 18.40
N GLU A 145 8.31 -11.26 18.78
CA GLU A 145 7.24 -11.64 17.85
C GLU A 145 7.00 -10.57 16.78
N PHE A 146 6.97 -9.29 17.15
CA PHE A 146 6.86 -8.20 16.17
C PHE A 146 8.01 -8.26 15.15
N LEU A 147 9.24 -8.42 15.62
CA LEU A 147 10.43 -8.48 14.75
C LEU A 147 10.40 -9.71 13.83
N GLU A 148 9.93 -10.86 14.31
CA GLU A 148 9.76 -12.05 13.48
C GLU A 148 8.71 -11.83 12.37
N LYS A 149 7.60 -11.16 12.68
CA LYS A 149 6.57 -10.81 11.68
C LYS A 149 7.10 -9.80 10.67
N ALA A 150 7.85 -8.80 11.11
CA ALA A 150 8.49 -7.83 10.23
C ALA A 150 9.49 -8.51 9.28
N GLU A 151 10.34 -9.39 9.79
CA GLU A 151 11.31 -10.13 8.97
C GLU A 151 10.63 -11.12 8.01
N SER A 152 9.59 -11.81 8.46
CA SER A 152 8.77 -12.68 7.60
C SER A 152 8.15 -11.87 6.45
N GLY A 153 7.58 -10.71 6.76
CA GLY A 153 7.05 -9.79 5.77
C GLY A 153 8.12 -9.27 4.79
N PHE A 154 9.33 -8.97 5.27
CA PHE A 154 10.48 -8.63 4.43
C PHE A 154 10.84 -9.76 3.45
N LYS A 155 10.83 -11.02 3.91
CA LYS A 155 11.13 -12.19 3.06
C LYS A 155 10.06 -12.42 2.00
N LEU A 156 8.79 -12.16 2.32
CA LEU A 156 7.65 -12.32 1.41
C LEU A 156 7.49 -11.17 0.41
N ALA A 157 8.02 -9.98 0.74
CA ALA A 157 7.96 -8.80 -0.12
C ALA A 157 8.79 -9.00 -1.41
N GLY A 158 8.17 -8.75 -2.56
CA GLY A 158 8.83 -8.89 -3.87
C GLY A 158 9.64 -7.66 -4.28
N TRP A 159 9.15 -6.45 -3.99
CA TRP A 159 9.80 -5.21 -4.43
C TRP A 159 10.81 -4.70 -3.39
N PRO A 160 11.95 -4.10 -3.81
CA PRO A 160 12.91 -3.54 -2.87
C PRO A 160 12.35 -2.45 -1.94
N TRP A 161 11.36 -1.68 -2.40
CA TRP A 161 10.70 -0.65 -1.58
C TRP A 161 9.86 -1.29 -0.48
N ASP A 162 9.04 -2.29 -0.84
CA ASP A 162 8.23 -3.06 0.11
C ASP A 162 9.11 -3.67 1.22
N LYS A 163 10.30 -4.17 0.85
CA LYS A 163 11.31 -4.65 1.80
C LYS A 163 11.84 -3.54 2.71
N ALA A 164 12.13 -2.36 2.17
CA ALA A 164 12.56 -1.22 2.95
C ALA A 164 11.49 -0.76 3.95
N PHE A 165 10.19 -0.93 3.65
CA PHE A 165 9.10 -0.62 4.58
C PHE A 165 9.09 -1.56 5.79
N ALA A 166 9.32 -2.86 5.57
CA ALA A 166 9.44 -3.84 6.65
C ALA A 166 10.66 -3.57 7.56
N ILE A 167 11.81 -3.21 6.96
CA ILE A 167 12.99 -2.77 7.69
C ILE A 167 12.68 -1.50 8.51
N ALA A 168 12.06 -0.50 7.89
CA ALA A 168 11.72 0.75 8.56
C ALA A 168 10.71 0.52 9.69
N SER A 169 9.74 -0.39 9.55
CA SER A 169 8.81 -0.71 10.64
C SER A 169 9.50 -1.38 11.82
N ALA A 170 10.46 -2.28 11.57
CA ALA A 170 11.23 -2.91 12.64
C ALA A 170 12.12 -1.90 13.37
N TYR A 171 12.74 -0.98 12.61
CA TYR A 171 13.52 0.10 13.19
C TYR A 171 12.67 1.05 14.04
N LEU A 172 11.55 1.53 13.50
CA LEU A 172 10.63 2.40 14.23
C LEU A 172 10.12 1.73 15.51
N PHE A 173 9.80 0.44 15.46
CA PHE A 173 9.36 -0.34 16.63
C PHE A 173 10.40 -0.38 17.78
N VAL A 174 11.70 -0.37 17.46
CA VAL A 174 12.76 -0.44 18.49
C VAL A 174 13.30 0.93 18.90
N THR A 175 13.03 1.99 18.15
CA THR A 175 13.57 3.34 18.43
C THR A 175 12.53 4.41 18.74
N ASP A 176 11.27 4.16 18.45
CA ASP A 176 10.18 5.14 18.55
C ASP A 176 8.97 4.51 19.26
N ASP A 177 8.03 5.35 19.67
CA ASP A 177 6.78 4.89 20.26
C ASP A 177 5.90 4.31 19.16
N VAL A 178 5.43 3.08 19.38
CA VAL A 178 4.52 2.40 18.46
C VAL A 178 3.18 3.14 18.48
N PRO A 179 2.69 3.65 17.32
CA PRO A 179 1.44 4.38 17.30
C PRO A 179 0.28 3.46 17.66
N VAL A 180 -0.60 3.94 18.53
CA VAL A 180 -1.81 3.21 18.93
C VAL A 180 -2.70 2.99 17.70
N VAL A 181 -3.07 1.73 17.46
CA VAL A 181 -3.95 1.36 16.35
C VAL A 181 -5.40 1.46 16.80
N THR A 182 -6.14 2.43 16.25
CA THR A 182 -7.58 2.60 16.49
C THR A 182 -8.37 1.92 15.37
N ARG A 183 -9.48 1.25 15.70
CA ARG A 183 -10.41 0.69 14.72
C ARG A 183 -11.63 1.61 14.55
N PHE A 184 -12.09 1.73 13.31
CA PHE A 184 -13.23 2.55 12.94
C PHE A 184 -14.31 1.65 12.34
N ASN A 185 -15.50 1.67 12.97
CA ASN A 185 -16.69 1.06 12.41
C ASN A 185 -17.46 2.15 11.66
N TYR A 186 -17.34 2.17 10.34
CA TYR A 186 -18.15 3.05 9.51
C TYR A 186 -19.55 2.47 9.41
N SER A 187 -20.53 3.10 10.06
CA SER A 187 -21.94 2.75 9.97
C SER A 187 -22.53 3.06 8.59
N THR A 188 -21.86 3.90 7.80
CA THR A 188 -22.21 4.20 6.40
C THR A 188 -21.07 3.77 5.47
N PRO A 189 -21.35 3.06 4.37
CA PRO A 189 -20.32 2.71 3.39
C PRO A 189 -19.55 3.94 2.90
N VAL A 190 -18.21 3.85 2.92
CA VAL A 190 -17.35 4.91 2.40
C VAL A 190 -17.53 5.00 0.89
N SER A 191 -17.83 6.19 0.37
CA SER A 191 -17.85 6.44 -1.07
C SER A 191 -16.44 6.25 -1.64
N PHE A 192 -16.25 5.17 -2.40
CA PHE A 192 -14.94 4.80 -2.95
C PHE A 192 -14.89 5.04 -4.47
N PRO A 193 -13.94 5.85 -4.97
CA PRO A 193 -13.79 6.07 -6.41
C PRO A 193 -13.04 4.91 -7.07
N PHE A 194 -13.74 3.96 -7.69
CA PHE A 194 -13.14 2.71 -8.20
C PHE A 194 -12.09 2.93 -9.29
N TRP A 195 -12.18 4.02 -10.06
CA TRP A 195 -11.23 4.33 -11.12
C TRP A 195 -9.80 4.49 -10.61
N VAL A 196 -9.62 4.84 -9.32
CA VAL A 196 -8.30 5.00 -8.71
C VAL A 196 -7.51 3.70 -8.65
N ALA A 197 -8.18 2.53 -8.74
CA ALA A 197 -7.51 1.24 -8.86
C ALA A 197 -6.82 1.04 -10.22
N ILE A 198 -7.26 1.76 -11.25
CA ILE A 198 -6.79 1.65 -12.63
C ILE A 198 -5.68 2.68 -12.86
N ASP A 199 -4.54 2.45 -12.21
CA ASP A 199 -3.44 3.42 -12.12
C ASP A 199 -2.17 2.96 -12.87
N LYS A 200 -1.03 3.58 -12.55
CA LYS A 200 0.29 3.24 -13.10
C LYS A 200 0.72 1.79 -12.90
N HIS A 201 0.10 1.03 -12.01
CA HIS A 201 0.40 -0.39 -11.81
C HIS A 201 -0.40 -1.30 -12.74
N THR A 202 -1.41 -0.78 -13.45
CA THR A 202 -2.24 -1.54 -14.40
C THR A 202 -1.89 -1.18 -15.84
N THR A 203 -2.02 -2.13 -16.79
CA THR A 203 -1.75 -1.82 -18.22
C THR A 203 -2.68 -0.74 -18.77
N ILE A 204 -3.95 -0.77 -18.35
CA ILE A 204 -4.96 0.21 -18.76
C ILE A 204 -4.63 1.59 -18.19
N GLY A 205 -4.37 1.67 -16.87
CA GLY A 205 -4.02 2.93 -16.23
C GLY A 205 -2.72 3.54 -16.75
N LYS A 206 -1.70 2.72 -17.07
CA LYS A 206 -0.47 3.20 -17.75
C LYS A 206 -0.76 3.86 -19.11
N ARG A 207 -1.71 3.34 -19.88
CA ARG A 207 -2.11 3.91 -21.18
C ARG A 207 -2.93 5.18 -20.99
N ALA A 208 -3.87 5.18 -20.03
CA ALA A 208 -4.67 6.35 -19.72
C ALA A 208 -3.81 7.51 -19.20
N LEU A 209 -2.85 7.23 -18.31
CA LEU A 209 -1.87 8.22 -17.83
C LEU A 209 -0.99 8.75 -18.97
N ALA A 210 -0.59 7.92 -19.93
CA ALA A 210 0.18 8.39 -21.08
C ALA A 210 -0.63 9.38 -21.95
N LYS A 211 -1.90 9.08 -22.22
CA LYS A 211 -2.81 10.00 -22.94
C LYS A 211 -3.08 11.29 -22.16
N CYS A 212 -3.20 11.18 -20.84
CA CYS A 212 -3.37 12.33 -19.96
C CYS A 212 -2.12 13.22 -20.00
N ALA A 213 -0.92 12.64 -19.86
CA ALA A 213 0.35 13.36 -19.96
C ALA A 213 0.50 14.08 -21.32
N GLU A 214 0.16 13.41 -22.42
CA GLU A 214 0.16 14.01 -23.77
C GLU A 214 -0.80 15.20 -23.87
N LYS A 215 -2.05 15.06 -23.40
CA LYS A 215 -3.06 16.13 -23.43
C LYS A 215 -2.60 17.40 -22.70
N PHE A 216 -1.94 17.24 -21.56
CA PHE A 216 -1.52 18.36 -20.72
C PHE A 216 -0.06 18.78 -20.95
N ASN A 217 0.63 18.18 -21.94
CA ASN A 217 2.04 18.43 -22.24
C ASN A 217 2.95 18.26 -21.00
N LEU A 218 2.77 17.15 -20.27
CA LEU A 218 3.51 16.81 -19.06
C LEU A 218 4.43 15.63 -19.28
N ASP A 219 5.52 15.57 -18.52
CA ASP A 219 6.28 14.32 -18.41
C ASP A 219 5.45 13.23 -17.72
N LYS A 220 5.53 12.01 -18.25
CA LYS A 220 4.74 10.88 -17.78
C LYS A 220 5.13 10.43 -16.37
N ALA A 221 6.42 10.46 -16.03
CA ALA A 221 6.89 10.08 -14.70
C ALA A 221 6.41 11.12 -13.67
N THR A 222 6.55 12.41 -13.99
CA THR A 222 6.05 13.50 -13.15
C THR A 222 4.54 13.38 -12.91
N LEU A 223 3.71 13.20 -13.95
CA LEU A 223 2.27 12.99 -13.77
C LEU A 223 1.97 11.72 -12.95
N GLY A 224 2.77 10.68 -13.12
CA GLY A 224 2.65 9.44 -12.33
C GLY A 224 2.93 9.64 -10.84
N TRP A 225 3.83 10.54 -10.47
CA TRP A 225 4.06 10.92 -9.06
C TRP A 225 2.95 11.82 -8.53
N VAL A 226 2.53 12.81 -9.31
CA VAL A 226 1.40 13.68 -8.96
C VAL A 226 0.15 12.84 -8.68
N GLN A 227 -0.22 11.94 -9.60
CA GLN A 227 -1.35 11.01 -9.43
C GLN A 227 -1.18 10.09 -8.23
N PHE A 228 0.05 9.62 -7.96
CA PHE A 228 0.29 8.75 -6.83
C PHE A 228 0.02 9.46 -5.50
N TYR A 229 0.65 10.61 -5.22
CA TYR A 229 0.48 11.27 -3.92
C TYR A 229 -0.85 11.99 -3.75
N LEU A 230 -1.40 12.58 -4.81
CA LEU A 230 -2.63 13.35 -4.72
C LEU A 230 -3.90 12.52 -4.86
N GLU A 231 -3.79 11.26 -5.31
CA GLU A 231 -4.95 10.38 -5.41
C GLU A 231 -4.70 8.98 -4.88
N SER A 232 -3.74 8.25 -5.43
CA SER A 232 -3.56 6.84 -5.05
C SER A 232 -3.28 6.68 -3.57
N ALA A 233 -2.42 7.52 -3.01
CA ALA A 233 -1.94 7.45 -1.63
C ALA A 233 -2.84 8.17 -0.61
N LYS A 234 -4.02 8.66 -1.00
CA LYS A 234 -5.00 9.22 -0.05
C LYS A 234 -5.40 8.16 0.99
N CYS A 235 -5.28 8.52 2.26
CA CYS A 235 -5.58 7.66 3.40
C CYS A 235 -6.79 8.19 4.18
N ALA A 236 -7.62 7.28 4.70
CA ALA A 236 -8.57 7.62 5.75
C ALA A 236 -7.87 7.51 7.12
N ASN A 237 -8.25 8.35 8.10
CA ASN A 237 -7.73 8.32 9.47
C ASN A 237 -6.19 8.25 9.56
N LEU A 238 -5.50 9.05 8.74
CA LEU A 238 -4.05 9.13 8.75
C LEU A 238 -3.57 9.84 10.02
N GLN A 239 -2.82 9.12 10.84
CA GLN A 239 -2.08 9.67 11.97
C GLN A 239 -0.89 10.51 11.48
N PRO A 240 -0.37 11.44 12.31
CA PRO A 240 0.82 12.21 11.98
C PRO A 240 1.95 11.32 11.46
N SER A 241 2.37 11.59 10.22
CA SER A 241 3.35 10.77 9.51
C SER A 241 4.46 11.65 8.93
N PRO A 242 5.34 12.25 9.76
CA PRO A 242 6.36 13.21 9.32
C PRO A 242 7.31 12.64 8.27
N TRP A 243 7.64 11.34 8.33
CA TRP A 243 8.48 10.71 7.32
C TRP A 243 7.81 10.61 5.96
N TRP A 244 6.49 10.43 5.94
CA TRP A 244 5.70 10.39 4.72
C TRP A 244 5.60 11.77 4.08
N GLU A 245 5.34 12.81 4.87
CA GLU A 245 5.31 14.19 4.36
C GLU A 245 6.68 14.62 3.83
N ARG A 246 7.76 14.27 4.54
CA ARG A 246 9.12 14.54 4.06
C ARG A 246 9.43 13.85 2.73
N GLU A 247 9.02 12.60 2.58
CA GLU A 247 9.19 11.84 1.34
C GLU A 247 8.40 12.45 0.19
N LYS A 248 7.11 12.77 0.41
CA LYS A 248 6.24 13.44 -0.56
C LYS A 248 6.83 14.78 -0.99
N SER A 249 7.26 15.62 -0.04
CA SER A 249 7.87 16.92 -0.34
C SER A 249 9.15 16.76 -1.16
N TRP A 250 10.06 15.89 -0.74
CA TRP A 250 11.30 15.64 -1.49
C TRP A 250 11.03 15.13 -2.91
N ARG A 251 10.05 14.23 -3.08
CA ARG A 251 9.68 13.71 -4.40
C ARG A 251 9.16 14.80 -5.31
N PHE A 252 8.23 15.64 -4.83
CA PHE A 252 7.70 16.74 -5.64
C PHE A 252 8.74 17.78 -5.99
N GLU A 253 9.63 18.14 -5.07
CA GLU A 253 10.74 19.05 -5.36
C GLU A 253 11.70 18.45 -6.41
N THR A 254 11.99 17.15 -6.32
CA THR A 254 12.85 16.45 -7.30
C THR A 254 12.23 16.41 -8.70
N GLU A 255 10.91 16.28 -8.78
CA GLU A 255 10.14 16.29 -10.03
C GLU A 255 9.82 17.72 -10.52
N GLY A 256 10.28 18.78 -9.82
CA GLY A 256 10.03 20.18 -10.19
C GLY A 256 8.58 20.65 -10.02
N VAL A 257 7.75 19.86 -9.36
CA VAL A 257 6.31 20.11 -9.11
C VAL A 257 5.99 20.42 -7.64
N GLY A 258 7.01 20.79 -6.87
CA GLY A 258 6.85 21.32 -5.51
C GLY A 258 6.04 22.63 -5.44
N ARG A 259 5.82 23.11 -4.22
CA ARG A 259 5.19 24.41 -3.91
C ARG A 259 3.81 24.64 -4.55
N GLY A 260 2.94 23.64 -4.52
CA GLY A 260 1.56 23.75 -5.01
C GLY A 260 1.36 23.44 -6.50
N LYS A 261 2.43 23.25 -7.28
CA LYS A 261 2.33 22.95 -8.71
C LYS A 261 1.68 21.58 -8.97
N ALA A 262 1.99 20.58 -8.14
CA ALA A 262 1.37 19.26 -8.23
C ALA A 262 -0.16 19.33 -8.12
N GLU A 263 -0.68 20.12 -7.20
CA GLU A 263 -2.11 20.31 -6.98
C GLU A 263 -2.79 20.99 -8.18
N ILE A 264 -2.13 21.99 -8.78
CA ILE A 264 -2.60 22.67 -10.00
C ILE A 264 -2.67 21.68 -11.17
N ILE A 265 -1.61 20.90 -11.39
CA ILE A 265 -1.56 19.85 -12.42
C ILE A 265 -2.70 18.84 -12.22
N TRP A 266 -2.90 18.40 -10.98
CA TRP A 266 -3.83 17.32 -10.68
C TRP A 266 -5.30 17.71 -10.84
N ARG A 267 -5.66 18.96 -10.52
CA ARG A 267 -7.05 19.45 -10.62
C ARG A 267 -7.69 19.10 -11.97
N ASP A 268 -7.04 19.47 -13.06
CA ASP A 268 -7.61 19.30 -14.40
C ASP A 268 -7.25 17.90 -14.98
N SER A 269 -6.07 17.37 -14.66
CA SER A 269 -5.63 16.04 -15.11
C SER A 269 -6.50 14.90 -14.57
N SER A 270 -6.96 15.02 -13.32
CA SER A 270 -7.78 14.00 -12.64
C SER A 270 -9.13 13.79 -13.30
N ILE A 271 -9.80 14.88 -13.72
CA ILE A 271 -11.09 14.83 -14.41
C ILE A 271 -10.94 14.08 -15.72
N PHE A 272 -9.98 14.50 -16.55
CA PHE A 272 -9.74 13.84 -17.84
C PHE A 272 -9.30 12.38 -17.68
N LEU A 273 -8.48 12.07 -16.68
CA LEU A 273 -8.09 10.70 -16.40
C LEU A 273 -9.29 9.84 -15.98
N HIS A 274 -10.21 10.38 -15.17
CA HIS A 274 -11.43 9.68 -14.79
C HIS A 274 -12.33 9.41 -16.01
N GLU A 275 -12.52 10.40 -16.89
CA GLU A 275 -13.28 10.23 -18.14
C GLU A 275 -12.73 9.08 -19.00
N LEU A 276 -11.40 9.00 -19.13
CA LEU A 276 -10.73 7.92 -19.88
C LEU A 276 -10.95 6.52 -19.26
N LEU A 277 -11.25 6.44 -17.96
CA LEU A 277 -11.33 5.21 -17.18
C LEU A 277 -12.77 4.82 -16.80
N ALA A 278 -13.77 5.67 -17.08
CA ALA A 278 -15.14 5.50 -16.62
C ALA A 278 -15.76 4.15 -17.05
N SER A 279 -15.52 3.73 -18.29
CA SER A 279 -16.03 2.44 -18.79
C SER A 279 -15.42 1.24 -18.06
N GLN A 280 -14.12 1.29 -17.76
CA GLN A 280 -13.44 0.23 -17.01
C GLN A 280 -13.80 0.25 -15.53
N GLU A 281 -14.06 1.43 -14.97
CA GLU A 281 -14.60 1.57 -13.62
C GLU A 281 -15.97 0.87 -13.50
N ALA A 282 -16.88 1.09 -14.45
CA ALA A 282 -18.19 0.47 -14.45
C ALA A 282 -18.08 -1.07 -14.55
N ALA A 283 -17.22 -1.57 -15.45
CA ALA A 283 -16.98 -3.01 -15.59
C ALA A 283 -16.42 -3.64 -14.30
N LEU A 284 -15.48 -2.96 -13.62
CA LEU A 284 -14.90 -3.42 -12.36
C LEU A 284 -15.96 -3.56 -11.25
N LYS A 285 -16.89 -2.60 -11.15
CA LYS A 285 -17.98 -2.67 -10.16
C LYS A 285 -18.86 -3.90 -10.37
N ILE A 286 -19.27 -4.14 -11.61
CA ILE A 286 -20.10 -5.30 -11.99
C ILE A 286 -19.37 -6.62 -11.65
N GLU A 287 -18.07 -6.71 -11.95
CA GLU A 287 -17.28 -7.91 -11.67
C GLU A 287 -17.18 -8.22 -10.17
N LEU A 288 -17.03 -7.18 -9.33
CA LEU A 288 -16.97 -7.33 -7.87
C LEU A 288 -18.32 -7.68 -7.27
N GLU A 289 -19.40 -7.04 -7.71
CA GLU A 289 -20.76 -7.35 -7.28
C GLU A 289 -21.12 -8.80 -7.60
N HIS A 290 -20.77 -9.28 -8.80
CA HIS A 290 -20.97 -10.68 -9.17
C HIS A 290 -20.20 -11.63 -8.24
N SER A 291 -18.92 -11.31 -7.99
CA SER A 291 -18.03 -12.12 -7.14
C SER A 291 -18.56 -12.23 -5.71
N SER A 292 -18.98 -11.10 -5.13
CA SER A 292 -19.59 -11.04 -3.81
C SER A 292 -20.90 -11.83 -3.74
N ASN A 293 -21.77 -11.71 -4.75
CA ASN A 293 -23.03 -12.46 -4.81
C ASN A 293 -22.81 -13.98 -4.85
N VAL A 294 -21.84 -14.45 -5.64
CA VAL A 294 -21.48 -15.87 -5.72
C VAL A 294 -20.92 -16.40 -4.39
N TYR A 295 -20.11 -15.59 -3.69
CA TYR A 295 -19.57 -15.98 -2.39
C TYR A 295 -20.69 -16.12 -1.34
N GLN A 296 -21.59 -15.13 -1.27
CA GLN A 296 -22.71 -15.14 -0.33
C GLN A 296 -23.70 -16.28 -0.59
N SER A 297 -23.96 -16.63 -1.86
CA SER A 297 -24.81 -17.79 -2.17
C SER A 297 -24.16 -19.10 -1.72
N THR A 298 -22.85 -19.25 -1.94
CA THR A 298 -22.10 -20.45 -1.53
C THR A 298 -22.10 -20.66 -0.02
N LEU A 299 -21.88 -19.59 0.76
CA LEU A 299 -21.96 -19.65 2.22
C LEU A 299 -23.36 -20.03 2.72
N LYS A 300 -24.42 -19.47 2.12
CA LYS A 300 -25.81 -19.83 2.46
C LYS A 300 -26.11 -21.30 2.18
N THR A 301 -25.58 -21.85 1.08
CA THR A 301 -25.76 -23.27 0.75
C THR A 301 -25.02 -24.18 1.73
N GLN A 302 -23.83 -23.80 2.20
CA GLN A 302 -23.08 -24.57 3.21
C GLN A 302 -23.71 -24.49 4.60
N GLY A 303 -24.27 -23.33 4.98
CA GLY A 303 -24.98 -23.17 6.25
C GLY A 303 -26.31 -23.93 6.33
N ASN A 304 -26.89 -24.32 5.20
CA ASN A 304 -28.10 -25.16 5.14
C ASN A 304 -27.78 -26.67 5.11
N LEU A 305 -26.51 -27.06 5.11
CA LEU A 305 -26.03 -28.45 5.09
C LEU A 305 -25.48 -28.91 6.45
N ILE A 306 -25.52 -28.04 7.47
CA ILE A 306 -25.21 -28.33 8.89
C ILE A 306 -26.53 -28.28 9.66
#